data_AF-A0A927WQF2-F1
#
_entry.id   AF-A0A927WQF2-F1
#
_cell.length_a   1.000
_cell.length_b   1.000
_cell.length_c   1.000
_cell.angle_alpha   90.00
_cell.angle_beta   90.00
_cell.angle_gamma   90.00
#
_symmetry.space_group_name_H-M   'P 1'
#
loop_
_entity.id
_entity.type
_entity.pdbx_description
1 polymer ?
#
loop_
_entity_poly.entity_id
_entity_poly.type
_entity_poly.pdbx_seq_one_letter_code
_entity_poly.pdbx_strand_id
1 'polypeptide(L)'
;MKTIAVTTRVNPDLKAQAEFLCEQMGLTLSTVYTMMLKAIVRTGSSPFEIKADSFYSEGNQRHLKKAIARLEAGEREEHELIEC
;
A
#
# COMPACT_ATOMS: atom_id res chain seq x y z
N MET A 1 11.21 -18.57 27.12
CA MET A 1 10.53 -17.43 26.47
C MET A 1 9.04 -17.74 26.45
N LYS A 2 8.18 -16.88 27.02
CA LYS A 2 6.73 -17.11 27.05
C LYS A 2 6.14 -16.73 25.68
N THR A 3 5.35 -17.62 25.09
CA THR A 3 4.65 -17.39 23.83
C THR A 3 3.15 -17.27 24.09
N ILE A 4 2.47 -16.46 23.27
CA ILE A 4 1.02 -16.30 23.28
C ILE A 4 0.54 -16.57 21.85
N ALA A 5 -0.52 -17.36 21.71
CA ALA A 5 -1.12 -17.64 20.39
C ALA A 5 -1.92 -16.43 19.91
N VAL A 6 -1.83 -16.15 18.60
CA VAL A 6 -2.61 -15.11 17.93
C VAL A 6 -3.49 -15.77 16.88
N THR A 7 -4.80 -15.51 16.92
CA THR A 7 -5.77 -16.06 15.96
C THR A 7 -6.43 -14.91 15.21
N THR A 8 -6.34 -14.93 13.88
CA THR A 8 -6.90 -13.91 12.99
C THR A 8 -7.64 -14.54 11.83
N ARG A 9 -8.74 -13.90 11.40
CA ARG A 9 -9.46 -14.28 10.17
C ARG A 9 -8.78 -13.63 8.97
N VAL A 10 -8.50 -14.43 7.94
CA VAL A 10 -7.83 -14.00 6.71
C VAL A 10 -8.58 -14.61 5.53
N ASN A 11 -8.64 -13.90 4.41
CA ASN A 11 -9.13 -14.47 3.16
C ASN A 11 -8.27 -15.70 2.78
N PRO A 12 -8.88 -16.84 2.38
CA PRO A 12 -8.15 -18.08 2.12
C PRO A 12 -7.14 -17.96 0.97
N ASP A 13 -7.47 -17.23 -0.09
CA ASP A 13 -6.59 -17.05 -1.24
C ASP A 13 -5.38 -16.19 -0.87
N LEU A 14 -5.62 -15.12 -0.09
CA LEU A 14 -4.53 -14.28 0.44
C LEU A 14 -3.60 -15.09 1.35
N LYS A 15 -4.14 -15.97 2.20
CA LYS A 15 -3.34 -16.84 3.05
C LYS A 15 -2.46 -17.77 2.20
N ALA A 16 -3.03 -18.42 1.18
CA ALA A 16 -2.29 -19.33 0.30
C ALA A 16 -1.16 -18.60 -0.45
N GLN A 17 -1.42 -17.40 -0.98
CA GLN A 17 -0.41 -16.59 -1.65
C GLN A 17 0.73 -16.20 -0.70
N ALA A 18 0.40 -15.78 0.52
CA ALA A 18 1.39 -15.41 1.52
C ALA A 18 2.24 -16.61 1.97
N GLU A 19 1.63 -17.79 2.15
CA GLU A 19 2.35 -19.03 2.49
C GLU A 19 3.34 -19.42 1.40
N PHE A 20 2.90 -19.43 0.14
CA PHE A 20 3.74 -19.74 -1.01
C PHE A 20 4.95 -18.80 -1.10
N LEU A 21 4.74 -17.49 -0.94
CA LEU A 21 5.82 -16.50 -0.98
C LEU A 21 6.80 -16.69 0.19
N CYS A 22 6.29 -16.94 1.39
CA CYS A 22 7.14 -17.19 2.56
C CYS A 22 8.02 -18.43 2.35
N GLU A 23 7.47 -19.50 1.78
CA GLU A 23 8.19 -20.73 1.48
C GLU A 23 9.32 -20.51 0.47
N GLN A 24 9.08 -19.73 -0.60
CA GLN A 24 10.12 -19.34 -1.55
C GLN A 24 11.28 -18.58 -0.90
N MET A 25 11.01 -17.84 0.18
CA MET A 25 12.02 -17.11 0.96
C MET A 25 12.64 -17.95 2.10
N GLY A 26 12.23 -19.21 2.27
CA GLY A 26 12.69 -20.07 3.38
C GLY A 26 12.18 -19.61 4.75
N LEU A 27 11.03 -18.92 4.78
CA LEU A 27 10.42 -18.35 5.97
C LEU A 27 9.08 -19.01 6.27
N THR A 28 8.69 -18.99 7.54
CA THR A 28 7.31 -19.30 7.95
C THR A 28 6.50 -18.01 8.08
N LEU A 29 5.18 -18.09 7.93
CA LEU A 29 4.29 -16.96 8.24
C LEU A 29 4.50 -16.42 9.67
N SER A 30 4.78 -17.30 10.64
CA SER A 30 5.05 -16.90 12.03
C SER A 30 6.34 -16.09 12.15
N THR A 31 7.38 -16.46 11.40
CA THR A 31 8.65 -15.73 11.35
C THR A 31 8.44 -14.33 10.77
N VAL A 32 7.75 -14.23 9.62
CA VAL A 32 7.45 -12.94 8.96
C VAL A 32 6.60 -12.06 9.87
N TYR A 33 5.56 -12.61 10.51
CA TYR A 33 4.72 -11.89 11.44
C TYR A 33 5.52 -11.36 12.64
N THR A 34 6.42 -12.17 13.19
CA THR A 34 7.32 -11.74 14.28
C THR A 34 8.26 -10.62 13.84
N MET A 35 8.82 -10.70 12.63
CA MET A 35 9.65 -9.63 12.05
C MET A 35 8.86 -8.33 11.89
N MET A 36 7.63 -8.41 11.40
CA MET A 36 6.72 -7.27 11.26
C MET A 36 6.47 -6.58 12.61
N LEU A 37 6.14 -7.35 13.66
CA LEU A 37 5.93 -6.80 15.00
C LEU A 37 7.19 -6.14 15.56
N LYS A 38 8.37 -6.76 15.37
CA LYS A 38 9.65 -6.16 15.79
C LYS A 38 9.93 -4.86 15.05
N ALA A 39 9.62 -4.78 13.76
CA ALA A 39 9.79 -3.57 12.98
C ALA A 39 8.90 -2.45 13.52
N ILE A 40 7.61 -2.72 13.78
CA ILE A 40 6.66 -1.77 14.35
C ILE A 40 7.15 -1.23 15.70
N VAL A 41 7.58 -2.13 16.60
CA VAL A 41 8.08 -1.74 17.92
C VAL A 41 9.35 -0.89 17.81
N ARG A 42 10.23 -1.20 16.85
CA ARG A 42 11.49 -0.48 16.66
C ARG A 42 11.29 0.92 16.08
N THR A 43 10.35 1.10 15.15
CA THR A 43 10.15 2.39 14.46
C THR A 43 9.03 3.24 15.04
N GLY A 44 8.15 2.65 15.86
CA GLY A 44 6.93 3.31 16.34
C GLY A 44 5.91 3.59 15.23
N SER A 45 6.05 2.94 14.07
CA SER A 45 5.25 3.19 12.87
C SER A 45 4.95 1.88 12.12
N SER A 46 4.01 1.93 11.17
CA SER A 46 3.75 0.80 10.27
C SER A 46 5.03 0.47 9.47
N PRO A 47 5.37 -0.83 9.27
CA PRO A 47 6.61 -1.22 8.59
C PRO A 47 6.56 -0.98 7.08
N PHE A 48 5.37 -0.68 6.56
CA PHE A 48 5.12 -0.24 5.20
C PHE A 48 4.21 0.98 5.24
N GLU A 49 4.33 1.83 4.23
CA GLU A 49 3.49 3.00 4.05
C GLU A 49 2.06 2.56 3.71
N ILE A 50 1.10 2.94 4.54
CA ILE A 50 -0.32 2.66 4.28
C ILE A 50 -0.83 3.79 3.38
N LYS A 51 -0.71 3.60 2.06
CA LYS A 51 -1.31 4.52 1.09
C LYS A 51 -2.76 4.11 0.84
N ALA A 52 -3.69 4.99 1.19
CA ALA A 52 -4.96 5.04 0.46
C ALA A 52 -4.65 5.61 -0.93
N ASP A 53 -5.25 5.06 -1.99
CA ASP A 53 -4.93 5.46 -3.36
C ASP A 53 -5.10 6.99 -3.53
N SER A 54 -3.97 7.68 -3.60
CA SER A 54 -3.93 9.14 -3.67
C SER A 54 -4.44 9.65 -5.01
N PHE A 55 -4.35 8.83 -6.06
CA PHE A 55 -4.87 9.13 -7.38
C PHE A 55 -6.41 9.14 -7.40
N TYR A 56 -7.06 8.22 -6.69
CA TYR A 56 -8.53 8.20 -6.55
C TYR A 56 -9.07 8.96 -5.34
N SER A 57 -8.24 9.75 -4.65
CA SER A 57 -8.72 10.62 -3.57
C SER A 57 -9.75 11.64 -4.08
N GLU A 58 -10.75 11.99 -3.26
CA GLU A 58 -11.78 12.95 -3.66
C GLU A 58 -11.19 14.30 -4.11
N GLY A 59 -10.10 14.74 -3.47
CA GLY A 59 -9.39 15.96 -3.82
C GLY A 59 -8.78 15.88 -5.22
N ASN A 60 -8.06 14.79 -5.52
CA ASN A 60 -7.45 14.60 -6.82
C ASN A 60 -8.50 14.40 -7.93
N GLN A 61 -9.55 13.62 -7.66
CA GLN A 61 -10.66 13.42 -8.60
C GLN A 61 -11.39 14.73 -8.91
N ARG A 62 -11.56 15.61 -7.92
CA ARG A 62 -12.14 16.96 -8.12
C ARG A 62 -11.23 17.84 -8.98
N HIS A 63 -9.91 17.75 -8.78
CA HIS A 63 -8.94 18.46 -9.60
C HIS A 63 -8.97 17.96 -11.06
N LEU A 64 -8.94 16.65 -11.27
CA LEU A 64 -9.00 16.05 -12.61
C LEU A 64 -10.29 16.42 -13.36
N LYS A 65 -11.46 16.40 -12.68
CA LYS A 65 -12.73 16.83 -13.28
C LYS A 65 -12.68 18.30 -13.74
N LYS A 66 -12.07 19.19 -12.94
CA LYS A 66 -11.87 20.59 -13.33
C LYS A 66 -10.92 20.72 -14.52
N ALA A 67 -9.84 19.95 -14.54
CA ALA A 67 -8.88 19.96 -15.64
C ALA A 67 -9.54 19.49 -16.95
N ILE A 68 -10.33 18.41 -16.91
CA ILE A 68 -11.09 17.91 -18.06
C ILE A 68 -12.05 18.99 -18.57
N ALA A 69 -12.84 19.61 -17.68
CA ALA A 69 -13.78 20.66 -18.09
C ALA A 69 -13.08 21.87 -18.75
N ARG A 70 -11.88 22.26 -18.28
CA ARG A 70 -11.08 23.32 -18.91
C ARG A 70 -10.60 22.90 -20.30
N LEU A 71 -10.13 21.66 -20.45
CA LEU A 71 -9.72 21.13 -21.75
C LEU A 71 -10.89 21.07 -22.74
N GLU A 72 -12.07 20.63 -22.29
CA GLU A 72 -13.30 20.61 -23.09
C GLU A 72 -13.77 22.02 -23.48
N ALA A 73 -13.57 23.01 -22.60
CA ALA A 73 -13.84 24.42 -22.88
C ALA A 73 -12.79 25.08 -23.80
N GLY A 74 -11.74 24.36 -24.19
CA GLY A 74 -10.64 24.87 -25.02
C GLY A 74 -9.60 25.69 -24.26
N GLU A 75 -9.70 25.76 -22.92
CA GLU A 75 -8.74 26.42 -22.04
C GLU A 75 -7.54 25.50 -21.75
N ARG A 76 -6.70 25.31 -22.76
CA ARG A 76 -5.46 24.53 -22.66
C ARG A 76 -4.22 25.41 -22.78
N GLU A 77 -3.25 25.18 -21.90
CA GLU A 77 -1.92 25.75 -21.99
C GLU A 77 -0.94 24.64 -22.34
N GLU A 78 -0.33 24.75 -23.51
CA GLU A 78 0.78 23.87 -23.91
C GLU A 78 2.03 24.32 -23.16
N HIS A 79 2.69 23.39 -22.50
CA HIS A 79 3.98 23.61 -21.86
C HIS A 79 4.99 22.58 -22.38
N GLU A 80 6.26 22.96 -22.40
CA GLU A 80 7.35 22.05 -22.74
C GLU A 80 7.51 20.97 -21.66
N LEU A 81 8.11 19.84 -22.03
CA LEU A 81 8.39 18.76 -21.08
C LEU A 81 9.26 19.29 -19.94
N ILE A 82 8.85 19.03 -18.70
CA ILE A 82 9.68 19.33 -17.53
C ILE A 82 10.79 18.28 -17.48
N GLU A 83 12.04 18.70 -17.64
CA GLU A 83 13.20 17.82 -17.50
C GLU A 83 13.34 17.32 -16.04
N CYS A 84 13.70 16.05 -15.88
CA CYS A 84 13.85 15.37 -14.59
C CYS A 84 15.17 15.66 -13.90
#